data_AF-A0A319BZU4-F1
#
_entry.id   AF-A0A319BZU4-F1
#
_cell.length_a   1.000
_cell.length_b   1.000
_cell.length_c   1.000
_cell.angle_alpha   90.00
_cell.angle_beta   90.00
_cell.angle_gamma   90.00
#
_symmetry.space_group_name_H-M   'P 1'
#
loop_
_entity.id
_entity.type
_entity.pdbx_description
1 polymer ?
#
loop_
_entity_poly.entity_id
_entity_poly.type
_entity_poly.pdbx_seq_one_letter_code
_entity_poly.pdbx_strand_id
1 'polypeptide(L)'
;MGDWDIYCAICGAPFSSRVDIDPEGTEGNRYRYEILKNSSLKWLDEVRALGINADSPATDKSYLTGLGCYSDMGCIDVVIGNDPNLVMERPDLEPQEEISLVAYQDYNDEEAPHVFPFHSICYEEILLRCLWKVSRQLQREVLFNAFDALHDAGYVRLNVDYGAPNPPEEQYWKANKGEERPSAKVCEVLMVNPVKIPELDAQLSKIAKFRGKSNESMAKAWPPRQDIFSRLPIELRHEIFIALPAGSILAVKAASAVMHAVPLTARLWRRKLECEVPWLWELADYNVFQSQEAESRASELLLNIDQKSRYTSENDDYIFGLANRRRIWGVCQQIQSKYLELLEGTSVMDG
;
A
#
# COMPACT_ATOMS: atom_id res chain seq x y z
N MET A 1 15.14 9.07 30.98
CA MET A 1 13.84 9.03 30.28
C MET A 1 13.75 7.66 29.64
N GLY A 2 12.58 7.04 29.66
CA GLY A 2 12.40 5.67 29.14
C GLY A 2 12.42 5.66 27.62
N ASP A 3 12.82 4.53 27.04
CA ASP A 3 12.78 4.23 25.61
C ASP A 3 11.36 4.42 25.01
N TRP A 4 11.20 4.60 23.70
CA TRP A 4 9.87 4.63 23.05
C TRP A 4 9.94 4.17 21.61
N ASP A 5 8.90 3.45 21.16
CA ASP A 5 8.83 2.98 19.79
C ASP A 5 8.36 4.09 18.83
N ILE A 6 8.77 3.97 17.57
CA ILE A 6 8.25 4.77 16.46
C ILE A 6 7.61 3.86 15.42
N TYR A 7 6.61 4.39 14.72
CA TYR A 7 5.90 3.66 13.69
C TYR A 7 6.16 4.23 12.31
N CYS A 8 6.01 3.38 11.30
CA CYS A 8 6.10 3.82 9.91
C CYS A 8 5.00 4.83 9.58
N ALA A 9 5.37 5.99 9.05
CA ALA A 9 4.46 7.07 8.68
C ALA A 9 3.36 6.58 7.72
N ILE A 10 3.67 5.61 6.87
CA ILE A 10 2.79 5.11 5.81
C ILE A 10 1.91 3.95 6.28
N CYS A 11 2.48 2.95 6.98
CA CYS A 11 1.73 1.74 7.32
C CYS A 11 1.40 1.60 8.81
N GLY A 12 2.05 2.36 9.71
CA GLY A 12 1.83 2.30 11.14
C GLY A 12 2.41 1.04 11.82
N ALA A 13 3.11 0.18 11.09
CA ALA A 13 3.81 -0.96 11.68
C ALA A 13 5.13 -0.50 12.34
N PRO A 14 5.65 -1.27 13.33
CA PRO A 14 6.91 -0.96 13.99
C PRO A 14 8.10 -1.31 13.09
N PHE A 15 9.29 -0.90 13.50
CA PHE A 15 10.55 -1.15 12.78
C PHE A 15 11.36 -2.31 13.38
N SER A 16 10.69 -3.43 13.66
CA SER A 16 11.35 -4.61 14.21
C SER A 16 10.70 -5.90 13.74
N SER A 17 11.51 -6.79 13.20
CA SER A 17 11.13 -8.18 12.91
C SER A 17 11.21 -9.08 14.14
N ARG A 18 11.75 -8.58 15.26
CA ARG A 18 11.82 -9.33 16.53
C ARG A 18 10.45 -9.31 17.18
N VAL A 19 9.72 -10.40 16.96
CA VAL A 19 8.38 -10.59 17.50
C VAL A 19 8.37 -11.79 18.43
N ASP A 20 7.68 -11.65 19.56
CA ASP A 20 7.43 -12.78 20.45
C ASP A 20 6.33 -13.65 19.85
N ILE A 21 6.75 -14.80 19.30
CA ILE A 21 5.85 -15.78 18.71
C ILE A 21 5.52 -16.83 19.76
N ASP A 22 4.25 -17.22 19.79
CA ASP A 22 3.80 -18.37 20.54
C ASP A 22 3.58 -19.58 19.60
N PRO A 23 4.47 -20.59 19.66
CA PRO A 23 4.33 -21.81 18.87
C PRO A 23 3.17 -22.69 19.32
N GLU A 24 2.75 -22.59 20.58
CA GLU A 24 1.73 -23.46 21.19
C GLU A 24 0.33 -22.81 21.19
N GLY A 25 0.25 -21.49 21.04
CA GLY A 25 -1.00 -20.71 21.03
C GLY A 25 -1.64 -20.53 22.41
N THR A 26 -0.88 -20.79 23.47
CA THR A 26 -1.28 -20.77 24.89
C THR A 26 -1.18 -19.38 25.54
N GLU A 27 -0.38 -18.46 25.01
CA GLU A 27 -0.12 -17.13 25.56
C GLU A 27 -0.90 -16.01 24.83
N GLY A 28 -1.60 -15.17 25.61
CA GLY A 28 -2.47 -14.09 25.12
C GLY A 28 -1.77 -12.81 24.67
N ASN A 29 -0.45 -12.73 24.79
CA ASN A 29 0.34 -11.53 24.50
C ASN A 29 1.45 -11.80 23.46
N ARG A 30 1.24 -12.80 22.61
CA ARG A 30 2.20 -13.23 21.59
C ARG A 30 1.54 -13.41 20.24
N TYR A 31 2.35 -13.34 19.20
CA TYR A 31 1.90 -13.54 17.83
C TYR A 31 1.71 -15.01 17.49
N ARG A 32 0.70 -15.28 16.66
CA ARG A 32 0.39 -16.63 16.19
C ARG A 32 1.41 -17.09 15.15
N TYR A 33 2.14 -18.16 15.45
CA TYR A 33 3.12 -18.77 14.54
C TYR A 33 2.51 -19.09 13.17
N GLU A 34 1.30 -19.66 13.14
CA GLU A 34 0.64 -20.11 11.93
C GLU A 34 0.39 -19.00 10.89
N ILE A 35 0.25 -17.75 11.34
CA ILE A 35 0.05 -16.59 10.46
C ILE A 35 1.39 -16.03 10.00
N LEU A 36 2.34 -15.86 10.92
CA LEU A 36 3.61 -15.21 10.60
C LEU A 36 4.60 -16.13 9.89
N LYS A 37 4.49 -17.46 10.04
CA LYS A 37 5.46 -18.43 9.47
C LYS A 37 5.66 -18.31 7.95
N ASN A 38 4.62 -17.90 7.23
CA ASN A 38 4.64 -17.77 5.77
C ASN A 38 4.98 -16.33 5.31
N SER A 39 5.00 -15.37 6.22
CA SER A 39 5.34 -13.99 5.93
C SER A 39 6.78 -13.70 6.34
N SER A 40 7.61 -13.24 5.39
CA SER A 40 8.90 -12.66 5.76
C SER A 40 8.66 -11.40 6.60
N LEU A 41 9.25 -11.31 7.79
CA LEU A 41 9.19 -10.13 8.66
C LEU A 41 10.35 -9.16 8.45
N LYS A 42 11.37 -9.55 7.67
CA LYS A 42 12.58 -8.75 7.45
C LYS A 42 12.31 -7.36 6.87
N TRP A 43 11.21 -7.19 6.16
CA TRP A 43 10.81 -5.89 5.61
C TRP A 43 10.55 -4.85 6.70
N LEU A 44 10.22 -5.28 7.92
CA LEU A 44 10.00 -4.39 9.07
C LEU A 44 11.30 -3.72 9.51
N ASP A 45 12.46 -4.36 9.28
CA ASP A 45 13.77 -3.84 9.68
C ASP A 45 14.34 -2.84 8.66
N GLU A 46 13.76 -2.74 7.45
CA GLU A 46 14.27 -1.90 6.36
C GLU A 46 13.69 -0.48 6.44
N VAL A 47 14.36 0.39 7.21
CA VAL A 47 13.95 1.77 7.45
C VAL A 47 14.55 2.72 6.42
N ARG A 48 13.76 3.69 5.98
CA ARG A 48 14.20 4.91 5.30
C ARG A 48 13.46 6.10 5.89
N ALA A 49 13.97 7.30 5.64
CA ALA A 49 13.36 8.53 6.10
C ALA A 49 13.34 9.60 5.01
N LEU A 50 12.30 10.44 5.06
CA LEU A 50 12.20 11.68 4.30
C LEU A 50 12.45 12.85 5.25
N GLY A 51 13.37 13.73 4.89
CA GLY A 51 13.71 14.91 5.66
C GLY A 51 13.93 16.14 4.77
N ILE A 52 14.12 17.29 5.42
CA ILE A 52 14.48 18.55 4.79
C ILE A 52 15.86 18.98 5.29
N ASN A 53 16.75 19.37 4.38
CA ASN A 53 17.98 20.05 4.72
C ASN A 53 17.78 21.56 4.52
N ALA A 54 17.53 22.28 5.61
CA ALA A 54 17.25 23.72 5.59
C ALA A 54 18.40 24.53 4.98
N ASP A 55 19.63 24.06 5.13
CA ASP A 55 20.86 24.72 4.67
C ASP A 55 21.17 24.43 3.19
N SER A 56 20.45 23.50 2.55
CA SER A 56 20.67 23.20 1.13
C SER A 56 20.35 24.43 0.26
N PRO A 57 21.25 24.80 -0.67
CA PRO A 57 21.01 25.86 -1.64
C PRO A 57 20.11 25.40 -2.80
N ALA A 58 19.70 24.12 -2.84
CA ALA A 58 18.85 23.58 -3.87
C ALA A 58 17.42 24.13 -3.77
N THR A 59 16.72 24.16 -4.91
CA THR A 59 15.29 24.55 -4.97
C THR A 59 14.40 23.55 -4.24
N ASP A 60 14.70 22.25 -4.35
CA ASP A 60 14.09 21.19 -3.55
C ASP A 60 15.08 20.87 -2.43
N LYS A 61 14.72 21.18 -1.19
CA LYS A 61 15.57 20.97 -0.01
C LYS A 61 15.40 19.58 0.60
N SER A 62 14.48 18.78 0.07
CA SER A 62 14.22 17.45 0.61
C SER A 62 15.33 16.46 0.29
N TYR A 63 15.49 15.48 1.17
CA TYR A 63 16.37 14.33 0.97
C TYR A 63 15.66 13.03 1.35
N LEU A 64 16.07 11.94 0.68
CA LEU A 64 15.70 10.58 1.05
C LEU A 64 16.95 9.84 1.55
N THR A 65 16.87 9.24 2.73
CA THR A 65 17.99 8.49 3.30
C THR A 65 18.25 7.17 2.54
N GLY A 66 19.45 6.64 2.71
CA GLY A 66 19.73 5.23 2.47
C GLY A 66 18.94 4.32 3.42
N LEU A 67 19.19 3.01 3.30
CA LEU A 67 18.63 2.03 4.22
C LEU A 67 19.26 2.20 5.60
N GLY A 68 18.47 1.90 6.63
CA GLY A 68 18.90 1.91 8.02
C GLY A 68 18.03 1.01 8.88
N CYS A 69 18.19 1.18 10.18
CA CYS A 69 17.41 0.50 11.19
C CYS A 69 16.87 1.48 12.24
N TYR A 70 15.88 1.03 12.99
CA TYR A 70 15.44 1.74 14.18
C TYR A 70 16.47 1.58 15.31
N SER A 71 16.72 2.67 16.01
CA SER A 71 17.52 2.73 17.23
C SER A 71 16.69 3.31 18.37
N ASP A 72 17.10 3.03 19.62
CA ASP A 72 16.30 3.38 20.80
C ASP A 72 16.04 4.91 20.91
N MET A 73 15.01 5.28 21.67
CA MET A 73 14.61 6.68 21.93
C MET A 73 14.12 7.44 20.69
N GLY A 74 13.40 6.75 19.80
CA GLY A 74 12.80 7.37 18.61
C GLY A 74 13.78 7.83 17.54
N CYS A 75 15.00 7.33 17.61
CA CYS A 75 16.02 7.58 16.60
C CYS A 75 16.00 6.49 15.51
N ILE A 76 16.58 6.83 14.37
CA ILE A 76 16.90 5.87 13.32
C ILE A 76 18.36 6.07 12.93
N ASP A 77 19.05 4.96 12.72
CA ASP A 77 20.42 4.95 12.24
C ASP A 77 20.39 4.56 10.76
N VAL A 78 20.73 5.51 9.89
CA VAL A 78 20.56 5.39 8.44
C VAL A 78 21.85 5.69 7.71
N VAL A 79 22.11 4.98 6.61
CA VAL A 79 23.20 5.32 5.70
C VAL A 79 22.82 6.57 4.92
N ILE A 80 23.79 7.45 4.66
CA ILE A 80 23.59 8.69 3.88
C ILE A 80 22.99 8.35 2.48
N GLY A 81 23.52 7.33 1.81
CA GLY A 81 23.05 6.95 0.48
C GLY A 81 23.47 7.98 -0.58
N ASN A 82 22.65 8.16 -1.61
CA ASN A 82 23.02 8.91 -2.82
C ASN A 82 22.31 10.26 -2.97
N ASP A 83 21.55 10.71 -1.97
CA ASP A 83 20.81 11.97 -2.07
C ASP A 83 21.74 13.16 -1.80
N PRO A 84 21.93 14.08 -2.76
CA PRO A 84 22.87 15.19 -2.61
C PRO A 84 22.45 16.20 -1.52
N ASN A 85 21.17 16.24 -1.16
CA ASN A 85 20.67 17.14 -0.12
C ASN A 85 20.86 16.59 1.30
N LEU A 86 21.19 15.31 1.48
CA LEU A 86 21.46 14.76 2.80
C LEU A 86 22.86 15.13 3.34
N VAL A 87 23.68 15.81 2.53
CA VAL A 87 24.97 16.34 2.98
C VAL A 87 24.70 17.48 3.98
N MET A 88 24.43 17.10 5.23
CA MET A 88 24.62 17.97 6.39
C MET A 88 26.09 18.38 6.38
N GLU A 89 26.41 19.61 6.78
CA GLU A 89 27.77 20.16 6.78
C GLU A 89 28.74 19.37 7.69
N ARG A 90 29.11 18.16 7.24
CA ARG A 90 29.98 17.20 7.91
C ARG A 90 30.96 16.69 6.85
N PRO A 91 31.88 17.55 6.38
CA PRO A 91 32.87 17.21 5.35
C PRO A 91 33.85 16.11 5.79
N ASP A 92 33.75 15.65 7.04
CA ASP A 92 34.48 14.58 7.67
C ASP A 92 33.80 13.20 7.56
N LEU A 93 32.53 13.11 7.18
CA LEU A 93 31.83 11.82 7.12
C LEU A 93 32.04 11.09 5.78
N GLU A 94 32.44 9.82 5.83
CA GLU A 94 32.54 8.98 4.62
C GLU A 94 31.14 8.60 4.09
N PRO A 95 30.94 8.40 2.77
CA PRO A 95 29.62 8.09 2.17
C PRO A 95 28.91 6.82 2.66
N GLN A 96 29.60 6.02 3.50
CA GLN A 96 29.12 4.77 4.08
C GLN A 96 28.86 4.88 5.59
N GLU A 97 29.10 6.05 6.19
CA GLU A 97 28.85 6.25 7.61
C GLU A 97 27.34 6.39 7.89
N GLU A 98 26.94 5.77 8.99
CA GLU A 98 25.59 5.85 9.50
C GLU A 98 25.42 7.17 10.27
N ILE A 99 24.31 7.86 10.01
CA ILE A 99 23.89 9.03 10.75
C ILE A 99 22.67 8.67 11.58
N SER A 100 22.63 9.17 12.81
CA SER A 100 21.47 9.04 13.67
C SER A 100 20.57 10.25 13.49
N LEU A 101 19.29 10.01 13.20
CA LEU A 101 18.28 11.04 12.95
C LEU A 101 17.09 10.85 13.87
N VAL A 102 16.50 11.95 14.34
CA VAL A 102 15.30 11.92 15.19
C VAL A 102 14.06 11.81 14.31
N ALA A 103 13.21 10.81 14.58
CA ALA A 103 11.96 10.65 13.86
C ALA A 103 10.83 11.46 14.51
N TYR A 104 9.97 12.05 13.67
CA TYR A 104 8.78 12.84 14.02
C TYR A 104 9.03 14.13 14.81
N GLN A 105 9.61 14.07 16.00
CA GLN A 105 9.88 15.25 16.82
C GLN A 105 10.90 14.93 17.92
N ASP A 106 11.80 15.88 18.21
CA ASP A 106 12.59 15.84 19.44
C ASP A 106 11.81 16.50 20.58
N TYR A 107 11.52 15.74 21.63
CA TYR A 107 10.82 16.24 22.82
C TYR A 107 11.65 17.24 23.65
N ASN A 108 12.95 17.32 23.41
CA ASN A 108 13.84 18.27 24.10
C ASN A 108 14.03 19.57 23.30
N ASP A 109 13.75 19.54 22.00
CA ASP A 109 13.93 20.67 21.09
C ASP A 109 12.92 20.60 19.94
N GLU A 110 11.80 21.32 20.06
CA GLU A 110 10.75 21.33 19.04
C GLU A 110 11.20 21.97 17.71
N GLU A 111 12.31 22.72 17.71
CA GLU A 111 12.88 23.34 16.52
C GLU A 111 13.96 22.46 15.86
N ALA A 112 14.32 21.32 16.48
CA ALA A 112 15.31 20.41 15.93
C ALA A 112 14.79 19.75 14.63
N PRO A 113 15.66 19.59 13.61
CA PRO A 113 15.29 18.89 12.38
C PRO A 113 14.82 17.46 12.66
N HIS A 114 13.61 17.13 12.22
CA HIS A 114 13.06 15.79 12.27
C HIS A 114 12.92 15.16 10.88
N VAL A 115 12.75 13.84 10.88
CA VAL A 115 12.44 13.07 9.68
C VAL A 115 11.19 12.22 9.86
N PHE A 116 10.55 11.87 8.75
CA PHE A 116 9.42 10.93 8.76
C PHE A 116 9.90 9.55 8.32
N PRO A 117 9.92 8.56 9.23
CA PRO A 117 10.40 7.22 8.94
C PRO A 117 9.33 6.38 8.24
N PHE A 118 9.75 5.49 7.35
CA PHE A 118 8.88 4.51 6.72
C PHE A 118 9.65 3.27 6.26
N HIS A 119 8.94 2.15 6.10
CA HIS A 119 9.53 0.96 5.49
C HIS A 119 9.79 1.21 4.00
N SER A 120 10.93 0.75 3.49
CA SER A 120 11.33 0.94 2.08
C SER A 120 10.21 0.51 1.13
N ILE A 121 9.60 -0.66 1.38
CA ILE A 121 8.54 -1.20 0.53
C ILE A 121 7.24 -0.38 0.58
N CYS A 122 6.92 0.28 1.70
CA CYS A 122 5.71 1.09 1.82
C CYS A 122 5.80 2.34 0.93
N TYR A 123 6.98 2.96 0.89
CA TYR A 123 7.26 4.09 0.03
C TYR A 123 7.35 3.67 -1.44
N GLU A 124 8.28 2.78 -1.77
CA GLU A 124 8.67 2.44 -3.14
C GLU A 124 7.56 1.69 -3.90
N GLU A 125 6.90 0.73 -3.24
CA GLU A 125 5.97 -0.18 -3.91
C GLU A 125 4.50 0.22 -3.75
N ILE A 126 4.13 1.04 -2.76
CA ILE A 126 2.73 1.38 -2.50
C ILE A 126 2.48 2.88 -2.66
N LEU A 127 3.17 3.73 -1.88
CA LEU A 127 2.93 5.18 -1.90
C LEU A 127 3.25 5.79 -3.27
N LEU A 128 4.41 5.48 -3.87
CA LEU A 128 4.76 5.99 -5.19
C LEU A 128 3.74 5.59 -6.26
N ARG A 129 3.22 4.35 -6.20
CA ARG A 129 2.15 3.89 -7.11
C ARG A 129 0.85 4.66 -6.90
N CYS A 130 0.57 5.07 -5.66
CA CYS A 130 -0.58 5.91 -5.35
C CYS A 130 -0.37 7.31 -5.95
N LEU A 131 0.77 7.96 -5.67
CA LEU A 131 1.08 9.34 -6.07
C LEU A 131 1.32 9.53 -7.56
N TRP A 132 1.94 8.57 -8.26
CA TRP A 132 2.15 8.62 -9.72
C TRP A 132 0.87 8.74 -10.53
N LYS A 133 -0.28 8.39 -9.95
CA LYS A 133 -1.58 8.58 -10.59
C LYS A 133 -1.91 10.05 -10.81
N VAL A 134 -1.33 10.95 -10.02
CA VAL A 134 -1.69 12.36 -10.03
C VAL A 134 -0.51 13.29 -10.31
N SER A 135 0.71 12.89 -9.96
CA SER A 135 1.92 13.60 -10.41
C SER A 135 2.97 12.65 -10.99
N ARG A 136 3.43 12.94 -12.22
CA ARG A 136 4.54 12.21 -12.85
C ARG A 136 5.91 12.55 -12.27
N GLN A 137 6.03 13.71 -11.63
CA GLN A 137 7.23 14.14 -10.94
C GLN A 137 6.87 14.34 -9.47
N LEU A 138 7.41 13.48 -8.61
CA LEU A 138 7.19 13.61 -7.17
C LEU A 138 7.99 14.80 -6.65
N GLN A 139 7.30 15.78 -6.07
CA GLN A 139 7.93 16.87 -5.34
C GLN A 139 8.09 16.43 -3.89
N ARG A 140 9.28 15.99 -3.52
CA ARG A 140 9.54 15.36 -2.23
C ARG A 140 9.40 16.34 -1.06
N GLU A 141 9.73 17.61 -1.27
CA GLU A 141 9.46 18.68 -0.28
C GLU A 141 7.96 18.86 -0.01
N VAL A 142 7.12 18.85 -1.05
CA VAL A 142 5.65 18.88 -0.88
C VAL A 142 5.15 17.63 -0.15
N LEU A 143 5.77 16.47 -0.40
CA LEU A 143 5.44 15.24 0.34
C LEU A 143 5.85 15.33 1.81
N PHE A 144 7.02 15.89 2.11
CA PHE A 144 7.45 16.15 3.48
C PHE A 144 6.44 17.06 4.19
N ASN A 145 6.08 18.18 3.57
CA ASN A 145 5.08 19.11 4.11
C ASN A 145 3.69 18.45 4.27
N ALA A 146 3.34 17.49 3.42
CA ALA A 146 2.11 16.72 3.58
C ALA A 146 2.18 15.78 4.78
N PHE A 147 3.33 15.15 5.06
CA PHE A 147 3.54 14.37 6.27
C PHE A 147 3.50 15.26 7.52
N ASP A 148 4.17 16.41 7.46
CA ASP A 148 4.21 17.38 8.55
C ASP A 148 2.81 17.92 8.88
N ALA A 149 2.02 18.29 7.86
CA ALA A 149 0.63 18.72 8.05
C ALA A 149 -0.32 17.60 8.50
N LEU A 150 0.11 16.34 8.41
CA LEU A 150 -0.60 15.17 8.91
C LEU A 150 0.02 14.63 10.20
N HIS A 151 0.97 15.33 10.80
CA HIS A 151 1.60 14.96 12.06
C HIS A 151 1.09 15.86 13.17
N ASP A 152 0.68 15.25 14.28
CA ASP A 152 0.31 15.98 15.49
C ASP A 152 1.49 15.89 16.47
N ALA A 153 1.86 17.04 17.06
CA ALA A 153 2.94 17.10 18.05
C ALA A 153 2.73 16.09 19.18
N GLY A 154 3.78 15.34 19.52
CA GLY A 154 3.74 14.29 20.53
C GLY A 154 3.25 12.91 20.08
N TYR A 155 2.97 12.72 18.79
CA TYR A 155 2.70 11.39 18.22
C TYR A 155 3.94 10.80 17.53
N VAL A 156 4.13 9.50 17.70
CA VAL A 156 5.18 8.69 17.05
C VAL A 156 4.73 8.08 15.70
N ARG A 157 3.71 8.70 15.10
CA ARG A 157 3.04 8.33 13.84
C ARG A 157 2.28 9.53 13.28
N LEU A 158 1.85 9.43 12.02
CA LEU A 158 0.94 10.43 11.45
C LEU A 158 -0.47 10.33 12.05
N ASN A 159 -1.17 11.46 12.13
CA ASN A 159 -2.58 11.56 12.46
C ASN A 159 -3.46 11.27 11.23
N VAL A 160 -3.44 10.00 10.82
CA VAL A 160 -4.24 9.47 9.69
C VAL A 160 -5.04 8.27 10.14
N ASP A 161 -6.15 7.99 9.44
CA ASP A 161 -6.87 6.74 9.64
C ASP A 161 -6.06 5.59 9.00
N TYR A 162 -5.29 4.88 9.83
CA TYR A 162 -4.55 3.68 9.43
C TYR A 162 -5.45 2.49 9.15
N GLY A 163 -6.77 2.62 9.27
CA GLY A 163 -7.75 1.56 9.08
C GLY A 163 -7.72 0.52 10.20
N ALA A 164 -8.50 -0.53 10.05
CA ALA A 164 -8.52 -1.65 11.00
C ALA A 164 -7.54 -2.76 10.57
N PRO A 165 -6.66 -3.24 11.47
CA PRO A 165 -6.39 -2.71 12.81
C PRO A 165 -5.60 -1.40 12.77
N ASN A 166 -5.93 -0.47 13.67
CA ASN A 166 -5.18 0.78 13.85
C ASN A 166 -3.95 0.45 14.73
N PRO A 167 -2.74 0.97 14.45
CA PRO A 167 -1.63 0.81 15.37
C PRO A 167 -1.95 1.40 16.76
N PRO A 168 -1.27 0.91 17.81
CA PRO A 168 -1.47 1.40 19.17
C PRO A 168 -1.28 2.92 19.28
N GLU A 169 -1.99 3.54 20.22
CA GLU A 169 -1.80 4.95 20.60
C GLU A 169 -0.75 5.13 21.71
N GLU A 170 -0.24 4.03 22.27
CA GLU A 170 0.71 4.05 23.38
C GLU A 170 2.16 4.20 22.89
N GLN A 171 3.04 4.61 23.81
CA GLN A 171 4.49 4.78 23.59
C GLN A 171 5.22 3.49 23.19
N TYR A 172 4.65 2.32 23.50
CA TYR A 172 5.27 1.02 23.27
C TYR A 172 4.39 0.12 22.44
N TRP A 173 5.00 -0.56 21.48
CA TRP A 173 4.40 -1.62 20.72
C TRP A 173 4.15 -2.84 21.60
N LYS A 174 2.91 -3.33 21.60
CA LYS A 174 2.51 -4.53 22.36
C LYS A 174 1.87 -5.54 21.44
N ALA A 175 2.39 -6.76 21.47
CA ALA A 175 1.76 -7.91 20.87
C ALA A 175 0.53 -8.28 21.72
N ASN A 176 -0.67 -7.94 21.25
CA ASN A 176 -1.90 -8.28 21.96
C ASN A 176 -2.68 -9.33 21.15
N LYS A 177 -2.93 -10.50 21.75
CA LYS A 177 -3.98 -11.42 21.28
C LYS A 177 -5.31 -10.79 21.66
N GLY A 178 -6.22 -10.69 20.70
CA GLY A 178 -7.47 -9.94 20.78
C GLY A 178 -8.54 -10.46 21.74
N GLU A 179 -8.18 -11.02 22.89
CA GLU A 179 -9.10 -11.68 23.82
C GLU A 179 -9.63 -10.75 24.93
N GLU A 180 -8.85 -9.79 25.44
CA GLU A 180 -9.27 -9.00 26.62
C GLU A 180 -9.82 -7.59 26.31
N ARG A 181 -9.59 -7.05 25.10
CA ARG A 181 -10.19 -5.78 24.65
C ARG A 181 -10.66 -5.89 23.19
N PRO A 182 -11.93 -5.60 22.87
CA PRO A 182 -12.45 -5.63 21.49
C PRO A 182 -11.65 -4.77 20.50
N SER A 183 -11.02 -3.69 20.97
CA SER A 183 -10.21 -2.75 20.20
C SER A 183 -8.77 -3.22 19.93
N ALA A 184 -8.28 -4.27 20.60
CA ALA A 184 -6.89 -4.75 20.52
C ALA A 184 -6.74 -5.98 19.62
N LYS A 185 -7.71 -6.23 18.74
CA LYS A 185 -7.78 -7.44 17.92
C LYS A 185 -6.80 -7.38 16.75
N VAL A 186 -5.73 -8.17 16.87
CA VAL A 186 -4.88 -8.70 15.78
C VAL A 186 -3.88 -7.71 15.18
N CYS A 187 -2.75 -7.49 15.86
CA CYS A 187 -1.61 -6.77 15.29
C CYS A 187 -0.91 -7.53 14.15
N GLU A 188 -1.19 -8.83 13.93
CA GLU A 188 -0.56 -9.64 12.89
C GLU A 188 -0.68 -9.02 11.50
N VAL A 189 -1.84 -8.40 11.20
CA VAL A 189 -2.06 -7.72 9.92
C VAL A 189 -1.03 -6.63 9.69
N LEU A 190 -0.59 -5.93 10.73
CA LEU A 190 0.42 -4.87 10.62
C LEU A 190 1.83 -5.44 10.37
N MET A 191 2.08 -6.68 10.81
CA MET A 191 3.40 -7.32 10.73
C MET A 191 3.65 -8.05 9.41
N VAL A 192 2.60 -8.51 8.74
CA VAL A 192 2.74 -9.29 7.49
C VAL A 192 3.14 -8.42 6.31
N ASN A 193 3.94 -8.98 5.40
CA ASN A 193 4.43 -8.25 4.25
C ASN A 193 3.27 -7.84 3.31
N PRO A 194 3.04 -6.54 3.08
CA PRO A 194 1.94 -6.08 2.23
C PRO A 194 2.23 -6.21 0.74
N VAL A 195 3.44 -6.58 0.31
CA VAL A 195 3.82 -6.66 -1.11
C VAL A 195 4.03 -8.11 -1.54
N LYS A 196 4.83 -8.87 -0.81
CA LYS A 196 5.10 -10.29 -1.07
C LYS A 196 4.04 -11.13 -0.35
N ILE A 197 2.98 -11.50 -1.07
CA ILE A 197 1.79 -12.18 -0.51
C ILE A 197 1.60 -13.55 -1.21
N PRO A 198 2.17 -14.64 -0.67
CA PRO A 198 2.09 -15.98 -1.29
C PRO A 198 0.65 -16.47 -1.54
N GLU A 199 -0.28 -16.15 -0.65
CA GLU A 199 -1.68 -16.52 -0.77
C GLU A 199 -2.36 -15.81 -1.94
N LEU A 200 -1.98 -14.55 -2.21
CA LEU A 200 -2.43 -13.81 -3.38
C LEU A 200 -1.88 -14.45 -4.66
N ASP A 201 -0.59 -14.77 -4.68
CA ASP A 201 0.04 -15.46 -5.82
C ASP A 201 -0.68 -16.78 -6.12
N ALA A 202 -1.05 -17.54 -5.08
CA ALA A 202 -1.84 -18.76 -5.22
C ALA A 202 -3.23 -18.50 -5.81
N GLN A 203 -3.91 -17.41 -5.46
CA GLN A 203 -5.17 -17.04 -6.08
C GLN A 203 -4.99 -16.63 -7.56
N LEU A 204 -4.00 -15.79 -7.85
CA LEU A 204 -3.69 -15.33 -9.21
C LEU A 204 -3.27 -16.48 -10.13
N SER A 205 -2.63 -17.52 -9.58
CA SER A 205 -2.23 -18.72 -10.34
C SER A 205 -3.41 -19.40 -11.07
N LYS A 206 -4.64 -19.26 -10.55
CA LYS A 206 -5.87 -19.80 -11.16
C LYS A 206 -6.20 -19.20 -12.53
N ILE A 207 -5.70 -17.99 -12.79
CA ILE A 207 -5.84 -17.26 -14.05
C ILE A 207 -4.50 -17.08 -14.79
N ALA A 208 -3.40 -17.68 -14.30
CA ALA A 208 -2.07 -17.54 -14.89
C ALA A 208 -1.98 -17.99 -16.36
N LYS A 209 -2.82 -18.95 -16.77
CA LYS A 209 -2.92 -19.39 -18.17
C LYS A 209 -3.36 -18.27 -19.13
N PHE A 210 -3.89 -17.15 -18.61
CA PHE A 210 -4.32 -15.98 -19.38
C PHE A 210 -3.36 -14.79 -19.30
N ARG A 211 -2.16 -14.99 -18.72
CA ARG A 211 -1.14 -13.95 -18.63
C ARG A 211 -0.49 -13.71 -20.00
N GLY A 212 -0.38 -12.45 -20.43
CA GLY A 212 0.27 -12.04 -21.69
C GLY A 212 -0.68 -11.65 -22.84
N LYS A 213 -0.09 -11.18 -23.95
CA LYS A 213 -0.82 -10.87 -25.20
C LYS A 213 -1.24 -12.19 -25.84
N SER A 214 -2.53 -12.39 -26.06
CA SER A 214 -3.01 -13.58 -26.77
C SER A 214 -2.46 -13.54 -28.20
N ASN A 215 -1.86 -14.64 -28.65
CA ASN A 215 -1.93 -14.99 -30.06
C ASN A 215 -3.42 -15.04 -30.43
N GLU A 216 -3.76 -14.48 -31.58
CA GLU A 216 -5.11 -14.42 -32.18
C GLU A 216 -5.66 -15.83 -32.45
N SER A 217 -5.89 -16.62 -31.41
CA SER A 217 -6.70 -17.82 -31.50
C SER A 217 -8.11 -17.34 -31.19
N MET A 218 -8.87 -17.06 -32.25
CA MET A 218 -10.31 -16.82 -32.17
C MET A 218 -10.92 -17.91 -31.28
N ALA A 219 -11.31 -17.55 -30.06
CA ALA A 219 -12.10 -18.43 -29.21
C ALA A 219 -13.32 -18.84 -30.02
N LYS A 220 -13.61 -20.14 -30.09
CA LYS A 220 -14.84 -20.66 -30.71
C LYS A 220 -16.02 -20.05 -29.96
N ALA A 221 -16.55 -18.95 -30.48
CA ALA A 221 -17.78 -18.37 -30.00
C ALA A 221 -18.86 -19.46 -30.11
N TRP A 222 -19.49 -19.81 -28.99
CA TRP A 222 -20.70 -20.62 -29.01
C TRP A 222 -21.68 -19.93 -29.98
N PRO A 223 -22.43 -20.66 -30.83
CA PRO A 223 -23.46 -20.04 -31.66
C PRO A 223 -24.31 -19.11 -30.81
N PRO A 224 -24.45 -17.83 -31.21
CA PRO A 224 -25.03 -16.80 -30.35
C PRO A 224 -26.45 -17.22 -29.97
N ARG A 225 -26.62 -17.70 -28.74
CA ARG A 225 -27.94 -17.77 -28.13
C ARG A 225 -28.43 -16.34 -28.03
N GLN A 226 -29.50 -16.01 -28.76
CA GLN A 226 -30.11 -14.69 -28.67
C GLN A 226 -30.53 -14.44 -27.23
N ASP A 227 -29.87 -13.50 -26.57
CA ASP A 227 -30.22 -13.03 -25.24
C ASP A 227 -30.81 -11.62 -25.32
N ILE A 228 -31.16 -11.03 -24.17
CA ILE A 228 -31.75 -9.70 -24.10
C ILE A 228 -30.84 -8.60 -24.71
N PHE A 229 -29.52 -8.79 -24.69
CA PHE A 229 -28.54 -7.82 -25.21
C PHE A 229 -28.44 -7.89 -26.73
N SER A 230 -28.86 -8.99 -27.36
CA SER A 230 -28.90 -9.12 -28.83
C SER A 230 -29.75 -8.05 -29.51
N ARG A 231 -30.74 -7.50 -28.79
CA ARG A 231 -31.66 -6.45 -29.25
C ARG A 231 -31.08 -5.04 -29.08
N LEU A 232 -30.00 -4.88 -28.33
CA LEU A 232 -29.39 -3.58 -28.07
C LEU A 232 -28.36 -3.24 -29.15
N PRO A 233 -28.32 -2.00 -29.65
CA PRO A 233 -27.18 -1.48 -30.42
C PRO A 233 -25.87 -1.58 -29.64
N ILE A 234 -24.75 -1.64 -30.35
CA ILE A 234 -23.43 -1.83 -29.75
C ILE A 234 -23.07 -0.69 -28.78
N GLU A 235 -23.50 0.53 -29.09
CA GLU A 235 -23.30 1.74 -28.30
C GLU A 235 -23.94 1.60 -26.91
N LEU A 236 -25.17 1.10 -26.83
CA LEU A 236 -25.84 0.86 -25.55
C LEU A 236 -25.15 -0.24 -24.73
N ARG A 237 -24.54 -1.24 -25.38
CA ARG A 237 -23.75 -2.26 -24.69
C ARG A 237 -22.46 -1.67 -24.10
N HIS A 238 -21.83 -0.72 -24.78
CA HIS A 238 -20.69 0.02 -24.23
C HIS A 238 -21.09 0.89 -23.05
N GLU A 239 -22.22 1.60 -23.12
CA GLU A 239 -22.73 2.39 -22.00
C GLU A 239 -23.02 1.53 -20.76
N ILE A 240 -23.54 0.31 -20.96
CA ILE A 240 -23.68 -0.68 -19.87
C ILE A 240 -22.32 -0.96 -19.22
N PHE A 241 -21.26 -1.21 -19.99
CA PHE A 241 -19.93 -1.44 -19.41
C PHE A 241 -19.34 -0.22 -18.70
N ILE A 242 -19.62 0.99 -19.15
CA ILE A 242 -19.19 2.21 -18.47
C ILE A 242 -19.86 2.31 -17.09
N ALA A 243 -21.14 1.95 -17.00
CA ALA A 243 -21.91 1.99 -15.75
C ALA A 243 -21.56 0.85 -14.78
N LEU A 244 -21.14 -0.32 -15.27
CA LEU A 244 -20.89 -1.49 -14.42
C LEU A 244 -19.54 -1.46 -13.68
N PRO A 245 -19.47 -2.03 -12.46
CA PRO A 245 -18.22 -2.34 -11.78
C PRO A 245 -17.37 -3.37 -12.53
N ALA A 246 -16.06 -3.39 -12.28
CA ALA A 246 -15.09 -4.28 -12.94
C ALA A 246 -15.49 -5.77 -12.83
N GLY A 247 -15.86 -6.23 -11.64
CA GLY A 247 -16.30 -7.61 -11.41
C GLY A 247 -17.58 -7.96 -12.17
N SER A 248 -18.52 -7.01 -12.27
CA SER A 248 -19.79 -7.18 -12.99
C SER A 248 -19.62 -7.17 -14.51
N ILE A 249 -18.67 -6.39 -15.05
CA ILE A 249 -18.31 -6.45 -16.47
C ILE A 249 -17.88 -7.87 -16.83
N LEU A 250 -16.99 -8.47 -16.04
CA LEU A 250 -16.53 -9.85 -16.25
C LEU A 250 -17.69 -10.85 -16.14
N ALA A 251 -18.54 -10.73 -15.14
CA ALA A 251 -19.69 -11.61 -14.97
C ALA A 251 -20.67 -11.54 -16.17
N VAL A 252 -20.96 -10.34 -16.67
CA VAL A 252 -21.87 -10.14 -17.81
C VAL A 252 -21.27 -10.70 -19.10
N LYS A 253 -19.97 -10.48 -19.35
CA LYS A 253 -19.30 -11.04 -20.53
C LYS A 253 -19.20 -12.57 -20.45
N ALA A 254 -18.94 -13.11 -19.26
CA ALA A 254 -18.98 -14.56 -19.03
C ALA A 254 -20.36 -15.17 -19.28
N ALA A 255 -21.44 -14.49 -18.89
CA ALA A 255 -22.82 -14.99 -18.99
C ALA A 255 -23.47 -14.83 -20.38
N SER A 256 -23.03 -13.86 -21.18
CA SER A 256 -23.66 -13.51 -22.46
C SER A 256 -22.64 -13.54 -23.61
N ALA A 257 -22.88 -14.41 -24.60
CA ALA A 257 -22.06 -14.46 -25.81
C ALA A 257 -22.11 -13.15 -26.60
N VAL A 258 -23.26 -12.45 -26.57
CA VAL A 258 -23.42 -11.14 -27.21
C VAL A 258 -22.54 -10.09 -26.53
N MET A 259 -22.52 -10.05 -25.20
CA MET A 259 -21.71 -9.12 -24.43
C MET A 259 -20.22 -9.48 -24.44
N HIS A 260 -19.88 -10.77 -24.49
CA HIS A 260 -18.52 -11.25 -24.70
C HIS A 260 -17.93 -10.68 -26.00
N ALA A 261 -18.68 -10.74 -27.10
CA ALA A 261 -18.25 -10.22 -28.40
C ALA A 261 -18.11 -8.69 -28.47
N VAL A 262 -18.64 -7.93 -27.49
CA VAL A 262 -18.47 -6.47 -27.45
C VAL A 262 -17.03 -6.13 -27.06
N PRO A 263 -16.29 -5.39 -27.90
CA PRO A 263 -14.90 -5.05 -27.61
C PRO A 263 -14.82 -4.12 -26.40
N LEU A 264 -13.96 -4.43 -25.44
CA LEU A 264 -13.65 -3.53 -24.33
C LEU A 264 -12.22 -3.02 -24.52
N THR A 265 -12.02 -1.71 -24.51
CA THR A 265 -10.67 -1.17 -24.65
C THR A 265 -9.85 -1.46 -23.40
N ALA A 266 -8.58 -1.85 -23.59
CA ALA A 266 -7.65 -2.08 -22.48
C ALA A 266 -7.53 -0.84 -21.58
N ARG A 267 -7.66 0.37 -22.16
CA ARG A 267 -7.68 1.64 -21.41
C ARG A 267 -8.88 1.74 -20.46
N LEU A 268 -10.09 1.41 -20.92
CA LEU A 268 -11.29 1.45 -20.07
C LEU A 268 -11.19 0.43 -18.93
N TRP A 269 -10.75 -0.79 -19.26
CA TRP A 269 -10.55 -1.84 -18.26
C TRP A 269 -9.54 -1.44 -17.19
N ARG A 270 -8.37 -0.96 -17.62
CA ARG A 270 -7.32 -0.50 -16.71
C ARG A 270 -7.83 0.62 -15.81
N ARG A 271 -8.53 1.61 -16.38
CA ARG A 271 -9.12 2.71 -15.60
C ARG A 271 -10.13 2.19 -14.55
N LYS A 272 -10.95 1.20 -14.90
CA LYS A 272 -11.90 0.58 -13.95
C LYS A 272 -11.17 -0.09 -12.79
N LEU A 273 -10.16 -0.90 -13.08
CA LEU A 273 -9.33 -1.53 -12.04
C LEU A 273 -8.61 -0.50 -11.16
N GLU A 274 -8.04 0.54 -11.78
CA GLU A 274 -7.34 1.61 -11.08
C GLU A 274 -8.24 2.45 -10.16
N CYS A 275 -9.55 2.51 -10.43
CA CYS A 275 -10.53 3.21 -9.61
C CYS A 275 -11.11 2.31 -8.51
N GLU A 276 -11.45 1.06 -8.83
CA GLU A 276 -12.22 0.20 -7.93
C GLU A 276 -11.34 -0.69 -7.04
N VAL A 277 -10.24 -1.21 -7.58
CA VAL A 277 -9.32 -2.13 -6.87
C VAL A 277 -7.86 -1.69 -7.05
N PRO A 278 -7.52 -0.43 -6.72
CA PRO A 278 -6.20 0.14 -7.00
C PRO A 278 -5.03 -0.56 -6.30
N TRP A 279 -5.31 -1.25 -5.19
CA TRP A 279 -4.35 -2.04 -4.40
C TRP A 279 -4.07 -3.44 -4.98
N LEU A 280 -4.80 -3.85 -6.04
CA LEU A 280 -4.61 -5.11 -6.75
C LEU A 280 -4.01 -4.84 -8.15
N TRP A 281 -2.81 -4.28 -8.19
CA TRP A 281 -2.18 -3.84 -9.43
C TRP A 281 -1.77 -5.00 -10.35
N GLU A 282 -1.55 -6.21 -9.80
CA GLU A 282 -1.15 -7.38 -10.58
C GLU A 282 -2.18 -7.75 -11.64
N LEU A 283 -3.47 -7.48 -11.39
CA LEU A 283 -4.55 -7.84 -12.31
C LEU A 283 -4.47 -7.08 -13.65
N ALA A 284 -3.83 -5.92 -13.69
CA ALA A 284 -3.66 -5.13 -14.90
C ALA A 284 -2.78 -5.83 -15.97
N ASP A 285 -1.99 -6.83 -15.57
CA ASP A 285 -1.10 -7.59 -16.45
C ASP A 285 -1.78 -8.82 -17.10
N TYR A 286 -3.01 -9.15 -16.69
CA TYR A 286 -3.75 -10.31 -17.17
C TYR A 286 -4.72 -9.91 -18.29
N ASN A 287 -4.71 -10.70 -19.38
CA ASN A 287 -5.66 -10.53 -20.47
C ASN A 287 -6.89 -11.41 -20.21
N VAL A 288 -7.82 -10.88 -19.42
CA VAL A 288 -9.01 -11.59 -18.94
C VAL A 288 -10.15 -11.71 -19.96
N PHE A 289 -10.07 -11.04 -21.11
CA PHE A 289 -11.13 -10.98 -22.13
C PHE A 289 -10.91 -11.93 -23.32
N GLN A 290 -10.13 -13.00 -23.14
CA GLN A 290 -9.83 -13.96 -24.21
C GLN A 290 -10.96 -14.98 -24.44
N SER A 291 -11.73 -15.30 -23.41
CA SER A 291 -12.82 -16.27 -23.48
C SER A 291 -13.80 -16.06 -22.32
N GLN A 292 -15.04 -16.54 -22.47
CA GLN A 292 -16.03 -16.50 -21.39
C GLN A 292 -15.58 -17.30 -20.15
N GLU A 293 -14.77 -18.35 -20.32
CA GLU A 293 -14.17 -19.08 -19.19
C GLU A 293 -13.16 -18.19 -18.44
N ALA A 294 -12.34 -17.42 -19.15
CA ALA A 294 -11.39 -16.49 -18.55
C ALA A 294 -12.12 -15.40 -17.76
N GLU A 295 -13.16 -14.84 -18.35
CA GLU A 295 -14.00 -13.81 -17.73
C GLU A 295 -14.70 -14.35 -16.48
N SER A 296 -15.25 -15.56 -16.52
CA SER A 296 -15.89 -16.20 -15.35
C SER A 296 -14.90 -16.37 -14.21
N ARG A 297 -13.73 -16.96 -14.48
CA ARG A 297 -12.69 -17.19 -13.47
C ARG A 297 -12.15 -15.89 -12.90
N ALA A 298 -11.95 -14.87 -13.74
CA ALA A 298 -11.49 -13.56 -13.30
C ALA A 298 -12.56 -12.84 -12.45
N SER A 299 -13.85 -13.00 -12.77
CA SER A 299 -14.95 -12.44 -11.98
C SER A 299 -15.00 -13.09 -10.59
N GLU A 300 -14.97 -14.42 -10.53
CA GLU A 300 -14.93 -15.18 -9.27
C GLU A 300 -13.71 -14.81 -8.42
N LEU A 301 -12.55 -14.66 -9.08
CA LEU A 301 -11.31 -14.25 -8.43
C LEU A 301 -11.43 -12.85 -7.82
N LEU A 302 -11.95 -11.87 -8.55
CA LEU A 302 -12.12 -10.50 -8.06
C LEU A 302 -13.06 -10.45 -6.84
N LEU A 303 -14.18 -11.19 -6.88
CA LEU A 303 -15.09 -11.28 -5.75
C LEU A 303 -14.41 -11.89 -4.52
N ASN A 304 -13.68 -12.99 -4.72
CA ASN A 304 -12.97 -13.68 -3.65
C ASN A 304 -11.86 -12.80 -3.04
N ILE A 305 -11.05 -12.15 -3.89
CA ILE A 305 -9.98 -11.25 -3.46
C ILE A 305 -10.55 -10.02 -2.75
N ASP A 306 -11.63 -9.41 -3.24
CA ASP A 306 -12.26 -8.27 -2.56
C ASP A 306 -12.73 -8.66 -1.16
N GLN A 307 -13.39 -9.81 -1.00
CA GLN A 307 -13.80 -10.32 0.31
C GLN A 307 -12.59 -10.59 1.21
N LYS A 308 -11.57 -11.31 0.69
CA LYS A 308 -10.37 -11.69 1.45
C LYS A 308 -9.38 -10.55 1.70
N SER A 309 -9.58 -9.39 1.08
CA SER A 309 -8.78 -8.19 1.34
C SER A 309 -9.33 -7.34 2.48
N ARG A 310 -10.50 -7.69 3.04
CA ARG A 310 -11.12 -6.92 4.12
C ARG A 310 -10.83 -7.60 5.44
N TYR A 311 -10.15 -6.88 6.31
CA TYR A 311 -9.97 -7.31 7.69
C TYR A 311 -11.32 -7.43 8.38
N THR A 312 -11.49 -8.49 9.19
CA THR A 312 -12.58 -8.60 10.16
C THR A 312 -12.03 -9.04 11.50
N SER A 313 -12.62 -8.54 12.58
CA SER A 313 -12.23 -8.91 13.94
C SER A 313 -12.91 -10.19 14.46
N GLU A 314 -13.74 -10.82 13.62
CA GLU A 314 -14.61 -11.94 13.98
C GLU A 314 -14.00 -13.29 13.60
N ASN A 315 -13.27 -13.35 12.48
CA ASN A 315 -12.63 -14.56 11.96
C ASN A 315 -11.36 -14.21 11.19
N ASP A 316 -10.59 -15.23 10.81
CA ASP A 316 -9.39 -15.09 9.98
C ASP A 316 -9.65 -15.48 8.50
N ASP A 317 -10.88 -15.32 7.98
CA ASP A 317 -11.24 -15.72 6.61
C ASP A 317 -10.71 -14.76 5.52
N TYR A 318 -9.71 -13.94 5.85
CA TYR A 318 -9.05 -12.98 4.97
C TYR A 318 -7.57 -13.34 4.76
N ILE A 319 -6.96 -12.76 3.71
CA ILE A 319 -5.53 -12.90 3.45
C ILE A 319 -4.83 -11.74 4.17
N PHE A 320 -4.08 -12.03 5.22
CA PHE A 320 -3.43 -11.03 6.08
C PHE A 320 -2.62 -9.99 5.27
N GLY A 321 -1.72 -10.43 4.41
CA GLY A 321 -0.88 -9.51 3.63
C GLY A 321 -1.70 -8.63 2.68
N LEU A 322 -2.81 -9.14 2.16
CA LEU A 322 -3.70 -8.42 1.27
C LEU A 322 -4.56 -7.40 2.01
N ALA A 323 -5.06 -7.79 3.18
CA ALA A 323 -5.74 -6.88 4.09
C ALA A 323 -4.81 -5.73 4.52
N ASN A 324 -3.55 -6.05 4.84
CA ASN A 324 -2.54 -5.04 5.14
C ASN A 324 -2.31 -4.10 3.96
N ARG A 325 -2.12 -4.64 2.75
CA ARG A 325 -1.93 -3.84 1.54
C ARG A 325 -3.11 -2.89 1.28
N ARG A 326 -4.35 -3.39 1.35
CA ARG A 326 -5.56 -2.59 1.12
C ARG A 326 -5.68 -1.47 2.15
N ARG A 327 -5.38 -1.77 3.41
CA ARG A 327 -5.36 -0.81 4.52
C ARG A 327 -4.33 0.30 4.28
N ILE A 328 -3.07 -0.08 3.98
CA ILE A 328 -1.99 0.88 3.66
C ILE A 328 -2.37 1.75 2.45
N TRP A 329 -3.02 1.17 1.44
CA TRP A 329 -3.50 1.95 0.30
C TRP A 329 -4.46 3.07 0.71
N GLY A 330 -5.35 2.83 1.67
CA GLY A 330 -6.24 3.85 2.24
C GLY A 330 -5.48 5.00 2.92
N VAL A 331 -4.36 4.70 3.58
CA VAL A 331 -3.46 5.72 4.16
C VAL A 331 -2.79 6.53 3.06
N CYS A 332 -2.26 5.85 2.03
CA CYS A 332 -1.66 6.52 0.89
C CYS A 332 -2.64 7.46 0.16
N GLN A 333 -3.94 7.15 0.14
CA GLN A 333 -4.96 8.04 -0.43
C GLN A 333 -5.19 9.30 0.40
N GLN A 334 -5.10 9.21 1.74
CA GLN A 334 -5.16 10.38 2.62
C GLN A 334 -3.93 11.27 2.42
N ILE A 335 -2.72 10.68 2.42
CA ILE A 335 -1.47 11.37 2.11
C ILE A 335 -1.54 12.03 0.73
N GLN A 336 -2.00 11.30 -0.29
CA GLN A 336 -2.18 11.83 -1.64
C GLN A 336 -3.10 13.04 -1.66
N SER A 337 -4.23 12.98 -0.94
CA SER A 337 -5.19 14.09 -0.89
C SER A 337 -4.53 15.35 -0.33
N LYS A 338 -3.75 15.21 0.76
CA LYS A 338 -3.02 16.35 1.35
C LYS A 338 -1.89 16.85 0.45
N TYR A 339 -1.16 15.95 -0.18
CA TYR A 339 -0.12 16.29 -1.15
C TYR A 339 -0.66 17.14 -2.30
N LEU A 340 -1.84 16.81 -2.83
CA LEU A 340 -2.46 17.56 -3.92
C LEU A 340 -2.96 18.94 -3.51
N GLU A 341 -3.56 19.04 -2.32
CA GLU A 341 -3.97 20.31 -1.73
C GLU A 341 -2.78 21.28 -1.65
N LEU A 342 -1.65 20.80 -1.15
CA LEU A 342 -0.43 21.61 -1.03
C LEU A 342 0.19 21.92 -2.41
N LEU A 343 0.18 20.97 -3.34
CA LEU A 343 0.71 21.17 -4.69
C LEU A 343 -0.06 22.26 -5.46
N GLU A 344 -1.39 22.27 -5.35
CA GLU A 344 -2.26 23.30 -5.93
C GLU A 344 -2.03 24.66 -5.26
N GLY A 345 -1.90 24.69 -3.93
CA GLY A 345 -1.59 25.91 -3.17
C GLY A 345 -0.27 26.58 -3.58
N THR A 346 0.80 25.80 -3.80
CA THR A 346 2.10 26.33 -4.25
C THR A 346 1.99 26.96 -5.65
N SER A 347 1.25 26.33 -6.56
CA SER A 347 1.07 26.84 -7.94
C SER A 347 0.34 28.17 -8.05
N VAL A 348 -0.44 28.58 -7.04
CA VAL A 348 -1.19 29.84 -7.02
C VAL A 348 -0.35 30.99 -6.47
N MET A 349 0.70 30.71 -5.67
CA MET A 349 1.57 31.75 -5.12
C MET A 349 2.70 32.16 -6.07
N ASP A 350 3.02 31.34 -7.08
CA ASP A 350 4.08 31.59 -8.06
C ASP A 350 3.58 32.19 -9.40
N GLY A 351 2.29 32.55 -9.51
CA GLY A 351 1.68 33.17 -10.70
C GLY A 351 1.09 34.54 -10.41
#